data_AF-A0A1G3CKG1-F1
#
_entry.id   AF-A0A1G3CKG1-F1
#
_cell.length_a   1.000
_cell.length_b   1.000
_cell.length_c   1.000
_cell.angle_alpha   90.00
_cell.angle_beta   90.00
_cell.angle_gamma   90.00
#
_symmetry.space_group_name_H-M   'P 1'
#
loop_
_entity.id
_entity.type
_entity.pdbx_description
1 polymer ?
#
loop_
_entity_poly.entity_id
_entity_poly.type
_entity_poly.pdbx_seq_one_letter_code
_entity_poly.pdbx_strand_id
1 'polypeptide(L)'
;MSWRTIIPVAVAVCAVFAGCMRKEMRDVFTPVPNVVTADIQAGIERHIEEQIRLGEGHFRLPFGDRELRLNLVRVHTEYLSNLGPRSHFACVDMVDTEGDVYDVDFFLEGDPGLMTVTETIVHKINGQPLYTWEQKRDGTWHTVPVTGAPYHLLGVVTDRDAFEFVYRVILPELTDSAHMWLPMPATDAFQTVEVTAIKVPGEQCILEEPVHGNRVLFLELSPEHSNQAVEMRFLVQRIEKTAYVGSLSDDGKYLKPERLVPVNEEFRTIAEEVVEGKQGDLARARALYDYVICQMRYMKYGYGWGHGD
;
A
#
# COMPACT_ATOMS: atom_id res chain seq x y z
N MET A 1 26.50 -13.33 -81.49
CA MET A 1 25.04 -13.43 -81.25
C MET A 1 24.72 -12.36 -80.19
N SER A 2 24.44 -11.10 -80.57
CA SER A 2 23.10 -10.52 -80.84
C SER A 2 22.06 -11.01 -79.82
N TRP A 3 21.53 -10.21 -78.90
CA TRP A 3 20.64 -9.05 -79.13
C TRP A 3 20.62 -8.12 -77.88
N ARG A 4 20.77 -6.80 -78.06
CA ARG A 4 19.74 -5.72 -78.04
C ARG A 4 19.21 -5.27 -76.66
N THR A 5 19.79 -4.15 -76.21
CA THR A 5 19.23 -2.88 -75.71
C THR A 5 17.77 -2.80 -75.26
N ILE A 6 17.56 -2.32 -74.01
CA ILE A 6 16.52 -1.32 -73.64
C ILE A 6 17.10 -0.39 -72.56
N ILE A 7 17.04 0.92 -72.79
CA ILE A 7 17.16 2.05 -71.84
C ILE A 7 15.88 2.88 -72.09
N PRO A 8 15.07 3.33 -71.09
CA PRO A 8 15.36 4.64 -70.47
C PRO A 8 14.91 4.89 -69.01
N VAL A 9 15.78 5.68 -68.35
CA VAL A 9 15.51 6.86 -67.51
C VAL A 9 14.79 6.68 -66.17
N ALA A 10 15.55 6.86 -65.10
CA ALA A 10 15.08 7.55 -63.91
C ALA A 10 16.09 8.66 -63.56
N VAL A 11 15.60 9.90 -63.60
CA VAL A 11 16.32 11.14 -63.32
C VAL A 11 16.74 11.16 -61.85
N ALA A 12 18.04 11.22 -61.59
CA ALA A 12 18.57 11.51 -60.27
C ALA A 12 18.49 13.03 -60.04
N VAL A 13 17.44 13.47 -59.34
CA VAL A 13 17.36 14.84 -58.82
C VAL A 13 18.22 14.92 -57.56
N CYS A 14 19.35 15.63 -57.66
CA CYS A 14 20.10 16.10 -56.50
C CYS A 14 19.25 17.11 -55.73
N ALA A 15 18.59 16.68 -54.66
CA ALA A 15 18.05 17.57 -53.64
C ALA A 15 19.12 17.77 -52.55
N VAL A 16 19.66 18.98 -52.50
CA VAL A 16 20.51 19.48 -51.41
C VAL A 16 19.66 19.55 -50.15
N PHE A 17 19.82 18.59 -49.24
CA PHE A 17 19.30 18.73 -47.88
C PHE A 17 20.30 19.53 -47.05
N ALA A 18 19.99 20.82 -46.88
CA ALA A 18 20.58 21.65 -45.86
C ALA A 18 20.38 20.99 -44.49
N GLY A 19 21.48 20.67 -43.82
CA GLY A 19 21.47 20.10 -42.49
C GLY A 19 20.91 21.09 -41.46
N CYS A 20 19.67 20.86 -41.03
CA CYS A 20 19.24 21.29 -39.71
C CYS A 20 19.72 20.25 -38.70
N MET A 21 20.77 20.60 -37.96
CA MET A 21 21.21 19.86 -36.79
C MET A 21 20.04 19.75 -35.79
N ARG A 22 19.41 18.58 -35.72
CA ARG A 22 18.62 18.20 -34.54
C ARG A 22 19.60 18.06 -33.40
N LYS A 23 19.64 19.07 -32.55
CA LYS A 23 20.23 18.99 -31.22
C LYS A 23 19.44 17.92 -30.47
N GLU A 24 19.99 16.71 -30.41
CA GLU A 24 19.54 15.69 -29.46
C GLU A 24 19.62 16.33 -28.08
N MET A 25 18.47 16.70 -27.54
CA MET A 25 18.33 17.05 -26.14
C MET A 25 18.46 15.73 -25.40
N ARG A 26 19.71 15.35 -25.12
CA ARG A 26 20.02 14.34 -24.11
C ARG A 26 19.46 14.91 -22.82
N ASP A 27 18.33 14.35 -22.42
CA ASP A 27 17.82 14.49 -21.08
C ASP A 27 18.93 13.94 -20.17
N VAL A 28 19.69 14.84 -19.57
CA VAL A 28 20.70 14.48 -18.59
C VAL A 28 19.87 14.13 -17.36
N PHE A 29 19.41 12.89 -17.31
CA PHE A 29 18.93 12.29 -16.08
C PHE A 29 20.13 12.20 -15.15
N THR A 30 20.43 13.29 -14.45
CA THR A 30 21.27 13.23 -13.27
C THR A 30 20.57 12.26 -12.33
N PRO A 31 21.18 11.13 -11.98
CA PRO A 31 20.59 10.25 -10.98
C PRO A 31 20.45 11.10 -9.72
N VAL A 32 19.20 11.40 -9.32
CA VAL A 32 18.95 12.02 -8.02
C VAL A 32 19.58 11.07 -7.01
N PRO A 33 20.59 11.52 -6.26
CA PRO A 33 21.29 10.65 -5.34
C PRO A 33 20.29 10.00 -4.38
N ASN A 34 20.53 8.74 -4.03
CA ASN A 34 19.92 8.02 -2.90
C ASN A 34 20.27 8.65 -1.53
N VAL A 35 20.40 9.97 -1.48
CA VAL A 35 20.26 10.74 -0.25
C VAL A 35 18.75 10.80 0.03
N VAL A 36 18.34 11.21 1.23
CA VAL A 36 17.05 11.87 1.49
C VAL A 36 16.00 11.10 2.32
N THR A 37 15.96 9.76 2.51
CA THR A 37 14.97 9.18 3.46
C THR A 37 15.37 9.35 4.93
N ALA A 38 16.58 8.94 5.32
CA ALA A 38 17.03 9.05 6.71
C ALA A 38 17.16 10.51 7.18
N ASP A 39 17.61 11.42 6.30
CA ASP A 39 17.73 12.84 6.63
C ASP A 39 16.37 13.54 6.70
N ILE A 40 15.39 13.16 5.86
CA ILE A 40 14.00 13.64 6.02
C ILE A 40 13.46 13.13 7.35
N GLN A 41 13.60 11.84 7.65
CA GLN A 41 13.12 11.25 8.88
C GLN A 41 13.69 11.97 10.12
N ALA A 42 15.02 12.08 10.21
CA ALA A 42 15.66 12.77 11.33
C ALA A 42 15.28 14.26 11.38
N GLY A 43 15.07 14.89 10.22
CA GLY A 43 14.59 16.27 10.12
C GLY A 43 13.19 16.45 10.70
N ILE A 44 12.25 15.58 10.34
CA ILE A 44 10.87 15.68 10.81
C ILE A 44 10.74 15.26 12.27
N GLU A 45 11.45 14.21 12.72
CA GLU A 45 11.48 13.79 14.12
C GLU A 45 11.96 14.93 15.01
N ARG A 46 13.09 15.56 14.66
CA ARG A 46 13.62 16.72 15.39
C ARG A 46 12.67 17.92 15.38
N HIS A 47 12.00 18.19 14.26
CA HIS A 47 11.00 19.26 14.20
C HIS A 47 9.84 18.98 15.17
N ILE A 48 9.29 17.76 15.14
CA ILE A 48 8.19 17.35 16.00
C ILE A 48 8.60 17.38 17.48
N GLU A 49 9.78 16.87 17.82
CA GLU A 49 10.32 16.93 19.18
C GLU A 49 10.45 18.36 19.70
N GLU A 50 10.94 19.28 18.86
CA GLU A 50 11.05 20.70 19.22
C GLU A 50 9.67 21.33 19.41
N GLN A 51 8.70 21.05 18.53
CA GLN A 51 7.33 21.55 18.69
C GLN A 51 6.65 20.98 19.93
N ILE A 52 6.88 19.71 20.26
CA ILE A 52 6.40 19.08 21.51
C ILE A 52 6.99 19.79 22.73
N ARG A 53 8.29 20.09 22.71
CA ARG A 53 8.99 20.81 23.78
C ARG A 53 8.42 22.21 23.99
N LEU A 54 8.09 22.91 22.91
CA LEU A 54 7.48 24.24 22.95
C LEU A 54 5.99 24.19 23.31
N GLY A 55 5.29 23.10 22.98
CA GLY A 55 3.84 22.93 23.12
C GLY A 55 3.36 22.32 24.44
N GLU A 56 4.14 22.42 25.52
CA GLU A 56 3.85 21.82 26.83
C GLU A 56 3.73 20.28 26.78
N GLY A 57 4.63 19.62 26.04
CA GLY A 57 4.69 18.15 25.97
C GLY A 57 3.80 17.53 24.90
N HIS A 58 3.16 18.33 24.04
CA HIS A 58 2.39 17.85 22.90
C HIS A 58 2.66 18.70 21.65
N PHE A 59 2.57 18.07 20.48
CA PHE A 59 2.54 18.76 19.20
C PHE A 59 1.15 19.40 19.04
N ARG A 60 1.09 20.74 18.97
CA ARG A 60 -0.17 21.48 18.85
C ARG A 60 -0.48 21.76 17.38
N LEU A 61 -1.61 21.28 16.91
CA LEU A 61 -2.03 21.45 15.51
C LEU A 61 -3.44 22.04 15.44
N PRO A 62 -3.61 23.27 14.92
CA PRO A 62 -4.94 23.80 14.61
C PRO A 62 -5.67 22.89 13.60
N PHE A 63 -6.92 22.54 13.90
CA PHE A 63 -7.74 21.69 13.05
C PHE A 63 -9.22 22.08 13.14
N GLY A 64 -9.70 22.79 12.12
CA GLY A 64 -11.04 23.40 12.15
C GLY A 64 -11.15 24.43 13.29
N ASP A 65 -12.18 24.30 14.11
CA ASP A 65 -12.44 25.20 15.25
C ASP A 65 -11.75 24.73 16.56
N ARG A 66 -10.93 23.68 16.51
CA ARG A 66 -10.22 23.12 17.67
C ARG A 66 -8.72 23.06 17.46
N GLU A 67 -7.98 22.88 18.55
CA GLU A 67 -6.55 22.60 18.55
C GLU A 67 -6.31 21.16 19.01
N LEU A 68 -5.62 20.37 18.19
CA LEU A 68 -5.23 19.00 18.53
C LEU A 68 -3.96 19.03 19.39
N ARG A 69 -3.91 18.16 20.39
CA ARG A 69 -2.72 17.89 21.21
C ARG A 69 -2.23 16.49 20.90
N LEU A 70 -1.16 16.40 20.12
CA LEU A 70 -0.73 15.17 19.48
C LEU A 70 0.61 14.68 20.05
N ASN A 71 0.78 13.36 20.12
CA ASN A 71 2.04 12.68 20.40
C ASN A 71 2.49 11.91 19.15
N LEU A 72 3.80 11.88 18.90
CA LEU A 72 4.37 11.10 17.80
C LEU A 72 4.18 9.59 18.05
N VAL A 73 3.64 8.89 17.06
CA VAL A 73 3.58 7.41 17.05
C VAL A 73 4.66 6.86 16.13
N ARG A 74 4.67 7.29 14.85
CA ARG A 74 5.60 6.77 13.84
C ARG A 74 5.73 7.72 12.64
N VAL A 75 6.93 7.83 12.09
CA VAL A 75 7.14 8.42 10.75
C VAL A 75 7.09 7.31 9.70
N HIS A 76 6.27 7.46 8.67
CA HIS A 76 6.21 6.49 7.57
C HIS A 76 7.41 6.65 6.64
N THR A 77 8.40 5.77 6.75
CA THR A 77 9.57 5.77 5.88
C THR A 77 9.24 5.36 4.46
N GLU A 78 8.17 4.58 4.27
CA GLU A 78 7.65 4.14 2.98
C GLU A 78 7.03 5.26 2.12
N TYR A 79 6.61 6.37 2.75
CA TYR A 79 5.96 7.50 2.08
C TYR A 79 6.84 8.75 2.02
N LEU A 80 8.08 8.69 2.53
CA LEU A 80 9.02 9.80 2.41
C LEU A 80 9.34 10.06 0.94
N SER A 81 9.02 11.25 0.48
CA SER A 81 9.08 11.59 -0.94
C SER A 81 9.84 12.89 -1.16
N ASN A 82 10.68 12.91 -2.19
CA ASN A 82 11.23 14.13 -2.75
C ASN A 82 10.25 14.64 -3.81
N LEU A 83 9.58 15.76 -3.53
CA LEU A 83 8.61 16.39 -4.43
C LEU A 83 9.28 17.32 -5.46
N GLY A 84 10.57 17.60 -5.28
CA GLY A 84 11.41 18.41 -6.16
C GLY A 84 12.78 18.69 -5.54
N PRO A 85 13.69 19.39 -6.24
CA PRO A 85 15.10 19.52 -5.84
C PRO A 85 15.35 19.96 -4.40
N ARG A 86 14.42 20.73 -3.81
CA ARG A 86 14.47 21.20 -2.41
C ARG A 86 13.11 21.14 -1.73
N SER A 87 12.22 20.27 -2.20
CA SER A 87 10.87 20.08 -1.65
C SER A 87 10.68 18.62 -1.28
N HIS A 88 10.23 18.37 -0.07
CA HIS A 88 10.18 17.05 0.55
C HIS A 88 8.85 16.86 1.28
N PHE A 89 8.50 15.61 1.53
CA PHE A 89 7.25 15.22 2.14
C PHE A 89 7.46 14.11 3.16
N ALA A 90 6.78 14.21 4.31
CA ALA A 90 6.72 13.18 5.33
C ALA A 90 5.29 12.98 5.84
N CYS A 91 4.86 11.72 5.91
CA CYS A 91 3.57 11.27 6.44
C CYS A 91 3.81 10.71 7.85
N VAL A 92 3.11 11.20 8.86
CA VAL A 92 3.41 10.87 10.26
C VAL A 92 2.15 10.46 11.01
N ASP A 93 2.18 9.25 11.59
CA ASP A 93 1.18 8.80 12.54
C ASP A 93 1.37 9.54 13.87
N MET A 94 0.32 10.22 14.30
CA MET A 94 0.23 10.89 15.59
C MET A 94 -1.03 10.46 16.34
N VAL A 95 -1.03 10.65 17.66
CA VAL A 95 -2.11 10.24 18.54
C VAL A 95 -2.54 11.37 19.47
N ASP A 96 -3.84 11.62 19.61
CA ASP A 96 -4.34 12.60 20.58
C ASP A 96 -4.53 12.01 21.99
N THR A 97 -4.97 12.86 22.93
CA THR A 97 -5.15 12.49 24.34
C THR A 97 -6.36 11.61 24.61
N GLU A 98 -7.38 11.65 23.75
CA GLU A 98 -8.56 10.77 23.83
C GLU A 98 -8.28 9.42 23.20
N GLY A 99 -7.24 9.42 22.38
CA GLY A 99 -6.61 8.27 21.82
C GLY A 99 -6.54 8.39 20.32
N ASP A 100 -7.36 9.17 19.61
CA ASP A 100 -7.54 9.10 18.14
C ASP A 100 -6.23 9.16 17.34
N VAL A 101 -6.13 8.38 16.25
CA VAL A 101 -4.96 8.41 15.35
C VAL A 101 -5.19 9.44 14.25
N TYR A 102 -4.18 10.26 14.01
CA TYR A 102 -4.13 11.21 12.91
C TYR A 102 -2.90 10.90 12.07
N ASP A 103 -3.10 10.76 10.77
CA ASP A 103 -2.02 10.74 9.80
C ASP A 103 -1.82 12.18 9.34
N VAL A 104 -0.67 12.78 9.67
CA VAL A 104 -0.37 14.19 9.45
C VAL A 104 0.72 14.32 8.39
N ASP A 105 0.39 15.03 7.32
CA ASP A 105 1.29 15.34 6.22
C ASP A 105 2.11 16.58 6.55
N PHE A 106 3.43 16.47 6.43
CA PHE A 106 4.39 17.56 6.60
C PHE A 106 5.11 17.83 5.28
N PHE A 107 5.04 19.09 4.83
CA PHE A 107 5.79 19.57 3.68
C PHE A 107 7.03 20.30 4.17
N LEU A 108 8.17 19.99 3.58
CA LEU A 108 9.44 20.57 3.96
C LEU A 108 10.17 21.16 2.76
N GLU A 109 10.79 22.32 2.97
CA GLU A 109 11.67 22.93 1.99
C GLU A 109 13.10 23.06 2.52
N GLY A 110 14.07 22.92 1.62
CA GLY A 110 15.49 23.09 1.92
C GLY A 110 16.35 21.87 1.58
N ASP A 111 17.62 21.93 1.99
CA ASP A 111 18.58 20.85 1.76
C ASP A 111 18.45 19.79 2.87
N PRO A 112 18.65 18.49 2.58
CA PRO A 112 18.61 17.43 3.58
C PRO A 112 19.45 17.77 4.83
N GLY A 113 18.86 17.62 6.02
CA GLY A 113 19.43 18.05 7.31
C GLY A 113 19.18 19.52 7.69
N LEU A 114 18.90 20.39 6.73
CA LEU A 114 18.59 21.83 6.90
C LEU A 114 17.20 22.20 6.34
N MET A 115 16.25 21.26 6.46
CA MET A 115 14.87 21.46 5.99
C MET A 115 14.02 22.21 7.02
N THR A 116 13.05 22.98 6.53
CA THR A 116 12.05 23.68 7.34
C THR A 116 10.66 23.22 6.93
N VAL A 117 9.80 22.92 7.91
CA VAL A 117 8.38 22.61 7.65
C VAL A 117 7.66 23.87 7.18
N THR A 118 7.05 23.80 6.01
CA THR A 118 6.30 24.91 5.40
C THR A 118 4.80 24.75 5.55
N GLU A 119 4.32 23.51 5.65
CA GLU A 119 2.90 23.19 5.75
C GLU A 119 2.69 21.89 6.54
N THR A 120 1.60 21.83 7.30
CA THR A 120 1.21 20.68 8.12
C THR A 120 -0.30 20.49 8.00
N ILE A 121 -0.73 19.34 7.50
CA ILE A 121 -2.15 19.08 7.20
C ILE A 121 -2.54 17.70 7.76
N VAL A 122 -3.70 17.60 8.39
CA VAL A 122 -4.28 16.30 8.72
C VAL A 122 -4.74 15.64 7.42
N HIS A 123 -4.16 14.49 7.09
CA HIS A 123 -4.50 13.70 5.91
C HIS A 123 -5.51 12.61 6.24
N LYS A 124 -5.34 11.88 7.35
CA LYS A 124 -6.30 10.85 7.77
C LYS A 124 -6.68 10.96 9.24
N ILE A 125 -7.89 10.52 9.57
CA ILE A 125 -8.36 10.36 10.95
C ILE A 125 -8.82 8.92 11.11
N ASN A 126 -8.22 8.18 12.03
CA ASN A 126 -8.52 6.76 12.30
C ASN A 126 -8.55 5.90 11.01
N GLY A 127 -7.60 6.17 10.09
CA GLY A 127 -7.47 5.48 8.81
C GLY A 127 -8.36 6.01 7.68
N GLN A 128 -9.29 6.93 7.96
CA GLN A 128 -10.15 7.53 6.93
C GLN A 128 -9.49 8.79 6.34
N PRO A 129 -9.19 8.82 5.03
CA PRO A 129 -8.55 9.98 4.40
C PRO A 129 -9.53 11.15 4.20
N LEU A 130 -9.03 12.37 4.41
CA LEU A 130 -9.75 13.62 4.16
C LEU A 130 -9.56 14.12 2.72
N TYR A 131 -8.39 13.88 2.14
CA TYR A 131 -8.07 14.17 0.74
C TYR A 131 -7.21 13.07 0.12
N THR A 132 -7.10 13.09 -1.20
CA THR A 132 -6.16 12.33 -2.02
C THR A 132 -5.34 13.29 -2.90
N TRP A 133 -4.38 12.77 -3.66
CA TRP A 133 -3.47 13.53 -4.49
C TRP A 133 -3.77 13.34 -5.98
N GLU A 134 -3.75 14.44 -6.74
CA GLU A 134 -3.82 14.43 -8.20
C GLU A 134 -2.62 15.18 -8.79
N GLN A 135 -1.91 14.52 -9.71
CA GLN A 135 -0.82 15.15 -10.47
C GLN A 135 -1.38 15.93 -11.66
N LYS A 136 -1.02 17.20 -11.74
CA LYS A 136 -1.30 18.07 -12.88
C LYS A 136 -0.42 17.71 -14.07
N ARG A 137 -0.81 18.19 -15.25
CA ARG A 137 -0.08 17.97 -16.51
C ARG A 137 1.34 18.53 -16.52
N ASP A 138 1.62 19.54 -15.70
CA ASP A 138 2.95 20.13 -15.53
C ASP A 138 3.84 19.34 -14.55
N GLY A 139 3.35 18.21 -14.03
CA GLY A 139 4.07 17.35 -13.08
C GLY A 139 3.91 17.76 -11.62
N THR A 140 3.26 18.88 -11.33
CA THR A 140 3.00 19.32 -9.94
C THR A 140 1.82 18.58 -9.34
N TRP A 141 1.80 18.42 -8.02
CA TRP A 141 0.75 17.72 -7.29
C TRP A 141 -0.19 18.71 -6.58
N HIS A 142 -1.44 18.31 -6.38
CA HIS A 142 -2.38 19.05 -5.52
C HIS A 142 -3.35 18.09 -4.82
N THR A 143 -3.96 18.56 -3.74
CA THR A 143 -4.93 17.79 -2.96
C THR A 143 -6.33 17.87 -3.58
N VAL A 144 -7.07 16.77 -3.49
CA VAL A 144 -8.46 16.62 -3.92
C VAL A 144 -9.26 16.03 -2.76
N PRO A 145 -10.36 16.64 -2.30
CA PRO A 145 -11.18 16.06 -1.23
C PRO A 145 -11.64 14.64 -1.58
N VAL A 146 -11.57 13.70 -0.64
CA VAL A 146 -12.00 12.31 -0.87
C VAL A 146 -13.48 12.24 -1.21
N THR A 147 -14.30 13.12 -0.63
CA THR A 147 -15.71 13.26 -0.95
C THR A 147 -15.89 13.66 -2.41
N GLY A 148 -16.34 12.72 -3.23
CA GLY A 148 -16.54 12.93 -4.67
C GLY A 148 -15.29 12.77 -5.53
N ALA A 149 -14.15 12.37 -4.94
CA ALA A 149 -12.96 12.03 -5.71
C ALA A 149 -13.25 10.84 -6.65
N PRO A 150 -12.77 10.88 -7.91
CA PRO A 150 -12.88 9.74 -8.80
C PRO A 150 -12.04 8.56 -8.29
N TYR A 151 -12.54 7.33 -8.49
CA TYR A 151 -11.96 6.10 -7.94
C TYR A 151 -10.48 5.88 -8.27
N HIS A 152 -10.02 6.30 -9.45
CA HIS A 152 -8.62 6.16 -9.84
C HIS A 152 -7.66 6.97 -8.93
N LEU A 153 -8.11 8.11 -8.37
CA LEU A 153 -7.32 8.87 -7.40
C LEU A 153 -7.29 8.20 -6.01
N LEU A 154 -8.20 7.26 -5.75
CA LEU A 154 -8.20 6.45 -4.54
C LEU A 154 -7.41 5.15 -4.71
N GLY A 155 -6.70 4.99 -5.85
CA GLY A 155 -5.99 3.75 -6.19
C GLY A 155 -6.93 2.58 -6.50
N VAL A 156 -8.23 2.83 -6.70
CA VAL A 156 -9.21 1.79 -6.99
C VAL A 156 -9.18 1.50 -8.50
N VAL A 157 -8.79 0.28 -8.84
CA VAL A 157 -8.88 -0.26 -10.19
C VAL A 157 -10.20 -1.04 -10.30
N THR A 158 -11.03 -0.69 -11.27
CA THR A 158 -12.32 -1.35 -11.53
C THR A 158 -12.18 -2.42 -12.60
N ASP A 159 -13.12 -3.35 -12.64
CA ASP A 159 -13.24 -4.47 -13.59
C ASP A 159 -12.11 -5.51 -13.54
N ARG A 160 -10.87 -5.12 -13.88
CA ARG A 160 -9.72 -6.01 -14.00
C ARG A 160 -8.43 -5.34 -13.56
N ASP A 161 -7.61 -6.09 -12.85
CA ASP A 161 -6.29 -5.67 -12.42
C ASP A 161 -5.27 -6.80 -12.65
N ALA A 162 -4.00 -6.43 -12.87
CA ALA A 162 -2.90 -7.36 -13.02
C ALA A 162 -1.61 -6.77 -12.46
N PHE A 163 -0.94 -7.54 -11.59
CA PHE A 163 0.28 -7.10 -10.92
C PHE A 163 1.21 -8.26 -10.63
N GLU A 164 2.50 -7.94 -10.44
CA GLU A 164 3.48 -8.86 -9.87
C GLU A 164 3.46 -8.72 -8.34
N PHE A 165 3.25 -9.82 -7.63
CA PHE A 165 3.37 -9.88 -6.18
C PHE A 165 4.69 -10.55 -5.82
N VAL A 166 5.53 -9.85 -5.05
CA VAL A 166 6.84 -10.35 -4.61
C VAL A 166 6.85 -10.42 -3.09
N TYR A 167 6.97 -11.64 -2.56
CA TYR A 167 7.24 -11.87 -1.15
C TYR A 167 8.75 -12.06 -0.99
N ARG A 168 9.38 -11.22 -0.16
CA ARG A 168 10.82 -11.33 0.13
C ARG A 168 11.09 -11.15 1.62
N VAL A 169 11.84 -12.09 2.17
CA VAL A 169 12.31 -12.03 3.56
C VAL A 169 13.75 -12.51 3.64
N ILE A 170 14.51 -11.94 4.58
CA ILE A 170 15.85 -12.41 4.93
C ILE A 170 15.70 -13.25 6.19
N LEU A 171 16.16 -14.48 6.15
CA LEU A 171 16.12 -15.36 7.31
C LEU A 171 16.97 -14.76 8.44
N PRO A 172 16.50 -14.82 9.69
CA PRO A 172 17.32 -14.41 10.82
C PRO A 172 18.52 -15.35 10.98
N GLU A 173 19.39 -15.03 11.93
CA GLU A 173 20.36 -16.00 12.41
C GLU A 173 19.65 -17.20 13.03
N LEU A 174 19.94 -18.41 12.54
CA LEU A 174 19.36 -19.66 13.01
C LEU A 174 20.41 -20.41 13.83
N THR A 175 20.12 -20.64 15.11
CA THR A 175 21.01 -21.39 16.01
C THR A 175 20.75 -22.90 16.00
N ASP A 176 19.60 -23.32 15.48
CA ASP A 176 19.18 -24.72 15.34
C ASP A 176 18.33 -24.86 14.06
N SER A 177 17.88 -26.09 13.78
CA SER A 177 16.91 -26.40 12.74
C SER A 177 15.62 -25.62 12.96
N ALA A 178 15.04 -25.13 11.87
CA ALA A 178 13.86 -24.31 11.90
C ALA A 178 12.88 -24.73 10.81
N HIS A 179 11.61 -24.45 11.05
CA HIS A 179 10.53 -24.65 10.08
C HIS A 179 9.94 -23.31 9.70
N MET A 180 9.61 -23.15 8.43
CA MET A 180 8.98 -21.94 7.92
C MET A 180 7.77 -22.31 7.08
N TRP A 181 6.64 -21.64 7.33
CA TRP A 181 5.40 -21.80 6.59
C TRP A 181 5.10 -20.51 5.84
N LEU A 182 4.99 -20.60 4.53
CA LEU A 182 4.73 -19.47 3.64
C LEU A 182 3.40 -19.69 2.92
N PRO A 183 2.38 -18.86 3.16
CA PRO A 183 1.08 -19.03 2.51
C PRO A 183 1.21 -18.88 0.99
N MET A 184 0.59 -19.79 0.24
CA MET A 184 0.52 -19.71 -1.21
C MET A 184 -0.82 -19.10 -1.64
N PRO A 185 -0.82 -18.07 -2.50
CA PRO A 185 -2.05 -17.50 -3.03
C PRO A 185 -2.80 -18.53 -3.88
N ALA A 186 -4.13 -18.53 -3.78
CA ALA A 186 -5.02 -19.45 -4.48
C ALA A 186 -5.59 -18.84 -5.77
N THR A 187 -5.85 -19.69 -6.76
CA THR A 187 -6.63 -19.34 -7.95
C THR A 187 -8.09 -19.71 -7.70
N ASP A 188 -9.01 -18.80 -8.02
CA ASP A 188 -10.45 -18.98 -7.89
C ASP A 188 -11.20 -18.27 -9.05
N ALA A 189 -12.53 -18.14 -8.94
CA ALA A 189 -13.35 -17.51 -9.97
C ALA A 189 -13.06 -16.01 -10.21
N PHE A 190 -12.36 -15.34 -9.29
CA PHE A 190 -12.08 -13.91 -9.29
C PHE A 190 -10.59 -13.57 -9.33
N GLN A 191 -9.71 -14.56 -9.22
CA GLN A 191 -8.27 -14.35 -9.32
C GLN A 191 -7.57 -15.55 -9.97
N THR A 192 -6.62 -15.29 -10.85
CA THR A 192 -5.68 -16.27 -11.40
C THR A 192 -4.28 -15.94 -10.93
N VAL A 193 -3.59 -16.94 -10.39
CA VAL A 193 -2.26 -16.80 -9.81
C VAL A 193 -1.32 -17.74 -10.53
N GLU A 194 -0.29 -17.18 -11.16
CA GLU A 194 0.82 -17.91 -11.74
C GLU A 194 2.07 -17.74 -10.88
N VAL A 195 2.70 -18.85 -10.48
CA VAL A 195 3.97 -18.81 -9.75
C VAL A 195 5.10 -18.64 -10.75
N THR A 196 5.74 -17.47 -10.76
CA THR A 196 6.81 -17.15 -11.71
C THR A 196 8.20 -17.49 -11.17
N ALA A 197 8.40 -17.42 -9.85
CA ALA A 197 9.63 -17.85 -9.21
C ALA A 197 9.41 -18.26 -7.74
N ILE A 198 10.10 -19.31 -7.32
CA ILE A 198 10.32 -19.65 -5.91
C ILE A 198 11.82 -19.85 -5.74
N LYS A 199 12.46 -18.98 -4.98
CA LYS A 199 13.89 -19.03 -4.64
C LYS A 199 14.00 -19.07 -3.13
N VAL A 200 14.20 -20.25 -2.59
CA VAL A 200 14.23 -20.50 -1.15
C VAL A 200 15.40 -21.43 -0.81
N PRO A 201 16.00 -21.28 0.38
CA PRO A 201 17.00 -22.21 0.88
C PRO A 201 16.34 -23.45 1.51
N GLY A 202 17.14 -24.48 1.76
CA GLY A 202 16.69 -25.70 2.44
C GLY A 202 15.80 -26.62 1.60
N GLU A 203 15.28 -27.65 2.28
CA GLU A 203 14.32 -28.57 1.68
C GLU A 203 12.94 -27.91 1.67
N GLN A 204 12.19 -28.11 0.59
CA GLN A 204 10.87 -27.49 0.42
C GLN A 204 9.81 -28.52 0.02
N CYS A 205 8.60 -28.35 0.53
CA CYS A 205 7.42 -29.06 0.04
C CYS A 205 6.18 -28.15 0.09
N ILE A 206 5.17 -28.48 -0.71
CA ILE A 206 3.89 -27.77 -0.66
C ILE A 206 2.91 -28.64 0.13
N LEU A 207 2.40 -28.09 1.22
CA LEU A 207 1.36 -28.68 2.05
C LEU A 207 -0.01 -28.17 1.60
N GLU A 208 -1.02 -29.02 1.75
CA GLU A 208 -2.42 -28.68 1.53
C GLU A 208 -3.19 -28.90 2.82
N GLU A 209 -3.87 -27.87 3.29
CA GLU A 209 -4.67 -27.88 4.50
C GLU A 209 -6.08 -28.44 4.16
N PRO A 210 -6.53 -29.54 4.81
CA PRO A 210 -7.69 -30.30 4.35
C PRO A 210 -9.06 -29.64 4.62
N VAL A 211 -9.16 -28.66 5.52
CA VAL A 211 -10.42 -28.03 5.95
C VAL A 211 -10.84 -26.90 5.00
N HIS A 212 -9.89 -26.06 4.60
CA HIS A 212 -10.10 -24.87 3.78
C HIS A 212 -9.40 -24.95 2.42
N GLY A 213 -8.56 -25.97 2.18
CA GLY A 213 -7.83 -26.13 0.93
C GLY A 213 -6.68 -25.13 0.77
N ASN A 214 -6.22 -24.52 1.86
CA ASN A 214 -5.12 -23.57 1.83
C ASN A 214 -3.82 -24.29 1.48
N ARG A 215 -3.04 -23.71 0.55
CA ARG A 215 -1.72 -24.23 0.19
C ARG A 215 -0.64 -23.45 0.92
N VAL A 216 0.37 -24.15 1.42
CA VAL A 216 1.48 -23.57 2.18
C VAL A 216 2.78 -24.15 1.66
N LEU A 217 3.73 -23.28 1.30
CA LEU A 217 5.10 -23.68 1.07
C LEU A 217 5.77 -23.88 2.44
N PHE A 218 6.15 -25.11 2.73
CA PHE A 218 6.86 -25.50 3.93
C PHE A 218 8.34 -25.65 3.63
N LEU A 219 9.18 -25.05 4.47
CA LEU A 219 10.64 -25.13 4.39
C LEU A 219 11.21 -25.76 5.65
N GLU A 220 12.12 -26.72 5.46
CA GLU A 220 13.00 -27.22 6.52
C GLU A 220 14.36 -26.52 6.39
N LEU A 221 14.75 -25.82 7.44
CA LEU A 221 15.92 -24.95 7.48
C LEU A 221 16.90 -25.45 8.54
N SER A 222 18.19 -25.18 8.33
CA SER A 222 19.28 -25.46 9.26
C SER A 222 20.07 -24.16 9.49
N PRO A 223 21.00 -24.14 10.47
CA PRO A 223 21.87 -22.98 10.70
C PRO A 223 22.62 -22.47 9.47
N GLU A 224 22.89 -23.30 8.46
CA GLU A 224 23.59 -22.90 7.23
C GLU A 224 22.76 -21.99 6.31
N HIS A 225 21.44 -21.96 6.52
CA HIS A 225 20.51 -21.10 5.79
C HIS A 225 20.35 -19.70 6.43
N SER A 226 21.05 -19.43 7.53
CA SER A 226 21.04 -18.12 8.20
C SER A 226 21.35 -16.98 7.22
N ASN A 227 20.62 -15.86 7.35
CA ASN A 227 20.79 -14.66 6.52
C ASN A 227 20.58 -14.85 5.01
N GLN A 228 20.13 -16.03 4.55
CA GLN A 228 19.75 -16.25 3.16
C GLN A 228 18.38 -15.63 2.86
N ALA A 229 18.15 -15.28 1.60
CA ALA A 229 16.89 -14.71 1.15
C ALA A 229 15.90 -15.80 0.74
N VAL A 230 14.66 -15.64 1.18
CA VAL A 230 13.48 -16.34 0.68
C VAL A 230 12.75 -15.35 -0.23
N GLU A 231 12.53 -15.73 -1.49
CA GLU A 231 11.81 -14.92 -2.47
C GLU A 231 10.78 -15.77 -3.22
N MET A 232 9.53 -15.32 -3.24
CA MET A 232 8.45 -15.88 -4.04
C MET A 232 7.87 -14.79 -4.93
N ARG A 233 7.65 -15.10 -6.20
CA ARG A 233 7.07 -14.18 -7.19
C ARG A 233 5.85 -14.81 -7.82
N PHE A 234 4.82 -13.99 -7.94
CA PHE A 234 3.55 -14.37 -8.53
C PHE A 234 3.12 -13.33 -9.53
N LEU A 235 2.63 -13.78 -10.68
CA LEU A 235 1.82 -12.93 -11.55
C LEU A 235 0.36 -13.16 -11.16
N VAL A 236 -0.30 -12.09 -10.73
CA VAL A 236 -1.68 -12.14 -10.26
C VAL A 236 -2.55 -11.35 -11.22
N GLN A 237 -3.63 -11.99 -11.68
CA GLN A 237 -4.69 -11.35 -12.45
C GLN A 237 -5.98 -11.43 -11.63
N ARG A 238 -6.67 -10.30 -11.46
CA ARG A 238 -7.89 -10.22 -10.66
C ARG A 238 -9.03 -9.63 -11.47
N ILE A 239 -10.23 -10.07 -11.13
CA ILE A 239 -11.49 -9.52 -11.62
C ILE A 239 -12.24 -8.96 -10.41
N GLU A 240 -12.81 -7.77 -10.57
CA GLU A 240 -13.60 -7.12 -9.52
C GLU A 240 -14.75 -8.03 -9.06
N LYS A 241 -14.93 -8.13 -7.74
CA LYS A 241 -16.02 -8.89 -7.13
C LYS A 241 -17.25 -8.01 -7.03
N THR A 242 -18.31 -8.35 -7.75
CA THR A 242 -19.65 -7.79 -7.51
C THR A 242 -20.43 -8.65 -6.52
N ALA A 243 -21.59 -8.19 -6.06
CA ALA A 243 -22.51 -9.09 -5.35
C ALA A 243 -22.87 -10.27 -6.26
N TYR A 244 -22.72 -11.50 -5.74
CA TYR A 244 -23.06 -12.74 -6.44
C TYR A 244 -23.82 -13.66 -5.50
N VAL A 245 -24.63 -14.55 -6.07
CA VAL A 245 -25.29 -15.60 -5.29
C VAL A 245 -24.26 -16.68 -4.98
N GLY A 246 -23.95 -16.87 -3.70
CA GLY A 246 -23.04 -17.92 -3.24
C GLY A 246 -23.61 -19.32 -3.47
N SER A 247 -22.73 -20.32 -3.66
CA SER A 247 -23.17 -21.72 -3.65
C SER A 247 -23.36 -22.19 -2.20
N LEU A 248 -24.61 -22.53 -1.85
CA LEU A 248 -25.07 -22.92 -0.50
C LEU A 248 -24.48 -24.25 0.05
N SER A 249 -23.38 -24.76 -0.50
CA SER A 249 -23.00 -26.16 -0.31
C SER A 249 -22.30 -26.46 1.02
N ASP A 250 -21.96 -25.47 1.87
CA ASP A 250 -21.31 -25.75 3.16
C ASP A 250 -21.41 -24.58 4.18
N ASP A 251 -22.56 -23.92 4.28
CA ASP A 251 -22.70 -22.75 5.17
C ASP A 251 -22.71 -23.15 6.67
N GLY A 252 -23.04 -24.41 6.96
CA GLY A 252 -23.20 -24.90 8.33
C GLY A 252 -21.92 -24.87 9.17
N LYS A 253 -20.73 -24.89 8.55
CA LYS A 253 -19.47 -24.72 9.29
C LYS A 253 -19.22 -23.27 9.68
N TYR A 254 -19.53 -22.32 8.79
CA TYR A 254 -19.29 -20.88 9.00
C TYR A 254 -20.30 -20.23 9.96
N LEU A 255 -21.40 -20.92 10.28
CA LEU A 255 -22.38 -20.49 11.27
C LEU A 255 -22.07 -20.96 12.70
N LYS A 256 -21.04 -21.79 12.89
CA LYS A 256 -20.65 -22.28 14.22
C LYS A 256 -19.77 -21.23 14.92
N PRO A 257 -19.85 -21.13 16.26
CA PRO A 257 -18.95 -20.27 17.02
C PRO A 257 -17.50 -20.75 16.90
N GLU A 258 -16.58 -19.80 16.79
CA GLU A 258 -15.14 -20.05 16.83
C GLU A 258 -14.48 -19.30 18.00
N ARG A 259 -13.24 -19.65 18.34
CA ARG A 259 -12.51 -19.05 19.46
C ARG A 259 -12.44 -17.52 19.40
N LEU A 260 -12.28 -16.96 18.19
CA LEU A 260 -12.17 -15.52 17.95
C LEU A 260 -13.47 -14.90 17.40
N VAL A 261 -14.46 -15.71 17.06
CA VAL A 261 -15.79 -15.28 16.59
C VAL A 261 -16.87 -16.01 17.41
N PRO A 262 -16.99 -15.68 18.71
CA PRO A 262 -17.94 -16.36 19.58
C PRO A 262 -19.37 -15.90 19.28
N VAL A 263 -20.32 -16.82 19.37
CA VAL A 263 -21.76 -16.51 19.29
C VAL A 263 -22.29 -16.37 20.71
N ASN A 264 -22.40 -15.13 21.20
CA ASN A 264 -22.92 -14.80 22.52
C ASN A 264 -24.11 -13.82 22.44
N GLU A 265 -24.74 -13.53 23.58
CA GLU A 265 -25.93 -12.68 23.64
C GLU A 265 -25.65 -11.20 23.31
N GLU A 266 -24.45 -10.73 23.65
CA GLU A 266 -24.01 -9.36 23.38
C GLU A 266 -23.91 -9.11 21.87
N PHE A 267 -23.18 -9.96 21.15
CA PHE A 267 -23.07 -9.86 19.69
C PHE A 267 -24.40 -10.08 19.00
N ARG A 268 -25.28 -10.95 19.54
CA ARG A 268 -26.63 -11.15 19.00
C ARG A 268 -27.46 -9.87 19.11
N THR A 269 -27.53 -9.27 20.30
CA THR A 269 -28.28 -8.03 20.54
C THR A 269 -27.80 -6.92 19.60
N ILE A 270 -26.47 -6.70 19.51
CA ILE A 270 -25.90 -5.70 18.61
C ILE A 270 -26.27 -5.99 17.15
N ALA A 271 -26.14 -7.24 16.71
CA ALA A 271 -26.47 -7.60 15.34
C ALA A 271 -27.96 -7.36 15.02
N GLU A 272 -28.87 -7.73 15.92
CA GLU A 272 -30.31 -7.53 15.78
C GLU A 272 -30.69 -6.05 15.69
N GLU A 273 -30.10 -5.21 16.54
CA GLU A 273 -30.30 -3.75 16.53
C GLU A 273 -29.77 -3.11 15.24
N VAL A 274 -28.55 -3.48 14.81
CA VAL A 274 -27.92 -2.89 13.62
C VAL A 274 -28.67 -3.23 12.33
N VAL A 275 -29.23 -4.44 12.25
CA VAL A 275 -29.95 -4.90 11.05
C VAL A 275 -31.44 -4.57 11.06
N GLU A 276 -31.95 -3.94 12.13
CA GLU A 276 -33.36 -3.59 12.25
C GLU A 276 -33.83 -2.72 11.06
N GLY A 277 -34.97 -3.09 10.47
CA GLY A 277 -35.55 -2.40 9.32
C GLY A 277 -34.79 -2.54 7.99
N LYS A 278 -33.61 -3.20 7.96
CA LYS A 278 -32.84 -3.42 6.73
C LYS A 278 -33.44 -4.56 5.89
N GLN A 279 -33.69 -4.27 4.61
CA GLN A 279 -34.31 -5.19 3.67
C GLN A 279 -33.26 -5.93 2.84
N GLY A 280 -33.27 -7.25 2.92
CA GLY A 280 -32.36 -8.13 2.18
C GLY A 280 -30.96 -8.27 2.81
N ASP A 281 -30.31 -9.39 2.53
CA ASP A 281 -29.06 -9.78 3.20
C ASP A 281 -27.90 -8.83 2.89
N LEU A 282 -27.84 -8.28 1.67
CA LEU A 282 -26.80 -7.31 1.31
C LEU A 282 -26.89 -6.02 2.13
N ALA A 283 -28.11 -5.51 2.38
CA ALA A 283 -28.30 -4.32 3.19
C ALA A 283 -27.96 -4.57 4.66
N ARG A 284 -28.28 -5.77 5.18
CA ARG A 284 -27.92 -6.21 6.53
C ARG A 284 -26.41 -6.36 6.69
N ALA A 285 -25.75 -7.03 5.75
CA ALA A 285 -24.31 -7.18 5.71
C ALA A 285 -23.59 -5.83 5.64
N ARG A 286 -24.10 -4.91 4.81
CA ARG A 286 -23.56 -3.55 4.73
C ARG A 286 -23.72 -2.78 6.05
N ALA A 287 -24.88 -2.89 6.71
CA ALA A 287 -25.10 -2.24 8.00
C ALA A 287 -24.14 -2.76 9.09
N LEU A 288 -23.92 -4.08 9.15
CA LEU A 288 -22.96 -4.68 10.07
C LEU A 288 -21.51 -4.23 9.76
N TYR A 289 -21.14 -4.20 8.49
CA TYR A 289 -19.84 -3.67 8.05
C TYR A 289 -19.64 -2.22 8.48
N ASP A 290 -20.61 -1.35 8.19
CA ASP A 290 -20.54 0.07 8.54
C ASP A 290 -20.51 0.28 10.06
N TYR A 291 -21.25 -0.53 10.83
CA TYR A 291 -21.20 -0.51 12.28
C TYR A 291 -19.79 -0.80 12.81
N VAL A 292 -19.14 -1.85 12.30
CA VAL A 292 -17.75 -2.19 12.68
C VAL A 292 -16.81 -1.04 12.37
N ILE A 293 -16.89 -0.46 11.16
CA ILE A 293 -16.05 0.68 10.77
C ILE A 293 -16.29 1.92 11.64
N CYS A 294 -17.52 2.15 12.10
CA CYS A 294 -17.87 3.29 12.94
C CYS A 294 -17.50 3.11 14.43
N GLN A 295 -17.53 1.87 14.94
CA GLN A 295 -17.31 1.58 16.36
C GLN A 295 -15.88 1.14 16.66
N MET A 296 -15.23 0.47 15.72
CA MET A 296 -13.86 -0.03 15.91
C MET A 296 -12.86 0.99 15.42
N ARG A 297 -11.74 1.03 16.14
CA ARG A 297 -10.63 1.89 15.80
C ARG A 297 -9.41 1.05 15.45
N TYR A 298 -8.87 1.29 14.26
CA TYR A 298 -7.68 0.60 13.81
C TYR A 298 -6.45 1.17 14.53
N MET A 299 -5.87 0.40 15.44
CA MET A 299 -4.69 0.77 16.22
C MET A 299 -3.64 -0.34 16.17
N LYS A 300 -2.38 0.02 15.92
CA LYS A 300 -1.22 -0.90 15.94
C LYS A 300 -0.29 -0.65 17.13
N TYR A 301 -0.81 -0.07 18.21
CA TYR A 301 -0.05 0.22 19.43
C TYR A 301 -0.93 0.00 20.67
N GLY A 302 -0.31 -0.18 21.83
CA GLY A 302 -0.99 -0.51 23.08
C GLY A 302 -1.36 -1.99 23.22
N TYR A 303 -2.28 -2.30 24.13
CA TYR A 303 -2.79 -3.65 24.38
C TYR A 303 -4.10 -3.87 23.60
N GLY A 304 -4.33 -5.08 23.08
CA GLY A 304 -5.61 -5.48 22.47
C GLY A 304 -5.66 -5.54 20.94
N TRP A 305 -4.54 -5.31 20.24
CA TRP A 305 -4.41 -5.63 18.82
C TRP A 305 -3.76 -7.01 18.63
N GLY A 306 -4.09 -7.70 17.54
CA GLY A 306 -3.59 -9.05 17.29
C GLY A 306 -2.08 -9.08 17.11
N HIS A 307 -1.37 -9.88 17.90
CA HIS A 307 0.09 -9.99 17.85
C HIS A 307 0.66 -10.68 16.59
N GLY A 308 -0.20 -10.98 15.61
CA GLY A 308 0.06 -12.04 14.63
C GLY A 308 0.00 -13.40 15.32
N ASP A 309 -0.50 -14.39 14.62
CA ASP A 309 -0.31 -15.81 14.91
C ASP A 309 1.00 -16.34 14.31
#